data_AF-A0A969WMD3-F1
#
_entry.id   AF-A0A969WMD3-F1
#
_cell.length_a   1.000
_cell.length_b   1.000
_cell.length_c   1.000
_cell.angle_alpha   90.00
_cell.angle_beta   90.00
_cell.angle_gamma   90.00
#
_symmetry.space_group_name_H-M   'P 1'
#
loop_
_entity.id
_entity.type
_entity.pdbx_description
1 polymer ?
#
loop_
_entity_poly.entity_id
_entity_poly.type
_entity_poly.pdbx_seq_one_letter_code
_entity_poly.pdbx_strand_id
1 'polypeptide(L)'
;MARKKITIELSEGDYNYLEGIAETCDWTLEEVVAQCIRAGMPPTLSKVPDPFYDELIKLNAMGDRDLMRIADGNWPAPEKQDDLYRKADFVALRRTYALSLLKWRGHPVSPDETMFG
;
A
#
# COMPACT_ATOMS: atom_id res chain seq x y z
N MET A 1 16.24 -18.29 5.65
CA MET A 1 15.07 -17.55 6.20
C MET A 1 13.90 -18.51 6.35
N ALA A 2 13.06 -18.34 7.37
CA ALA A 2 11.88 -19.17 7.56
C ALA A 2 10.81 -18.85 6.50
N ARG A 3 10.30 -19.87 5.80
CA ARG A 3 9.14 -19.73 4.91
C ARG A 3 7.87 -20.09 5.68
N LYS A 4 6.77 -19.41 5.37
CA LYS A 4 5.43 -19.69 5.89
C LYS A 4 4.53 -19.97 4.70
N LYS A 5 3.67 -20.98 4.84
CA LYS A 5 2.68 -21.36 3.82
C LYS A 5 1.31 -20.85 4.26
N ILE A 6 0.57 -20.30 3.31
CA ILE A 6 -0.86 -19.98 3.45
C ILE A 6 -1.63 -20.77 2.39
N THR A 7 -2.91 -21.04 2.66
CA THR A 7 -3.85 -21.61 1.69
C THR A 7 -4.89 -20.54 1.41
N ILE A 8 -5.16 -20.28 0.13
CA ILE A 8 -6.15 -19.31 -0.33
C ILE A 8 -7.13 -20.01 -1.26
N GLU A 9 -8.39 -19.62 -1.20
CA GLU A 9 -9.39 -20.03 -2.19
C GLU A 9 -9.41 -18.99 -3.30
N LEU A 10 -9.31 -19.45 -4.55
CA LEU A 10 -9.38 -18.62 -5.75
C LEU A 10 -10.65 -18.95 -6.51
N SER A 11 -11.16 -17.99 -7.29
CA SER A 11 -12.15 -18.32 -8.29
C SER A 11 -11.55 -19.27 -9.32
N GLU A 12 -12.37 -20.15 -9.90
CA GLU A 12 -11.92 -21.09 -10.94
C GLU A 12 -11.29 -20.33 -12.13
N GLY A 13 -11.84 -19.17 -12.48
CA GLY A 13 -11.30 -18.30 -13.54
C GLY A 13 -9.89 -17.77 -13.23
N ASP A 14 -9.67 -17.28 -12.00
CA ASP A 14 -8.35 -16.76 -11.60
C ASP A 14 -7.31 -17.90 -11.54
N TYR A 15 -7.69 -19.06 -11.01
CA TYR A 15 -6.81 -20.23 -10.96
C TYR A 15 -6.38 -20.66 -12.36
N ASN A 16 -7.34 -20.87 -13.27
CA ASN A 16 -7.06 -21.31 -14.65
C ASN A 16 -6.21 -20.29 -15.40
N TYR A 17 -6.44 -18.99 -15.17
CA TYR A 17 -5.61 -17.94 -15.77
C TYR A 17 -4.16 -18.00 -15.28
N LEU A 18 -3.95 -18.13 -13.97
CA LEU A 18 -2.60 -18.24 -13.39
C LEU A 18 -1.88 -19.52 -13.82
N GLU A 19 -2.62 -20.64 -13.97
CA GLU A 19 -2.09 -21.91 -14.48
C GLU A 19 -1.65 -21.77 -15.95
N GLY A 20 -2.44 -21.14 -16.81
CA GLY A 20 -2.05 -20.88 -18.19
C GLY A 20 -0.81 -19.99 -18.32
N ILE A 21 -0.63 -19.01 -17.43
CA ILE A 21 0.59 -18.19 -17.37
C ILE A 21 1.79 -19.04 -16.92
N ALA A 22 1.61 -19.90 -15.92
CA ALA A 22 2.65 -20.80 -15.43
C ALA A 22 3.18 -21.71 -16.54
N GLU A 23 2.28 -22.34 -17.31
CA GLU A 23 2.63 -23.17 -18.46
C GLU A 23 3.37 -22.37 -19.55
N THR A 24 2.89 -21.17 -19.87
CA THR A 24 3.48 -20.33 -20.92
C THR A 24 4.87 -19.83 -20.55
N CYS A 25 5.10 -19.53 -19.27
CA CYS A 25 6.36 -19.00 -18.77
C CYS A 25 7.35 -20.08 -18.31
N ASP A 26 6.98 -21.37 -18.38
CA ASP A 26 7.75 -22.48 -17.80
C ASP A 26 8.05 -22.26 -16.30
N TRP A 27 7.07 -21.71 -15.58
CA TRP A 27 7.13 -21.46 -14.14
C TRP A 27 6.15 -22.38 -13.42
N THR A 28 6.41 -22.64 -12.14
CA THR A 28 5.39 -23.26 -11.30
C THR A 28 4.27 -22.27 -10.98
N LEU A 29 3.06 -22.79 -10.73
CA LEU A 29 1.94 -21.96 -10.25
C LEU A 29 2.32 -21.17 -8.98
N GLU A 30 3.11 -21.78 -8.08
CA GLU A 30 3.61 -21.11 -6.86
C GLU A 30 4.50 -19.90 -7.19
N GLU A 31 5.36 -19.98 -8.20
CA GLU A 31 6.22 -18.87 -8.62
C GLU A 31 5.42 -17.71 -9.22
N VAL A 32 4.42 -18.02 -10.05
CA VAL A 32 3.51 -17.01 -10.62
C VAL A 32 2.73 -16.32 -9.50
N VAL A 33 2.11 -17.09 -8.59
CA VAL A 33 1.37 -16.54 -7.43
C VAL A 33 2.30 -15.70 -6.55
N ALA A 34 3.50 -16.18 -6.24
CA ALA A 34 4.48 -15.43 -5.45
C ALA A 34 4.93 -14.15 -6.15
N GLN A 35 5.00 -14.13 -7.49
CA GLN A 35 5.30 -12.94 -8.26
C GLN A 35 4.14 -11.93 -8.21
N CYS A 36 2.90 -12.38 -8.38
CA CYS A 36 1.71 -11.52 -8.25
C CYS A 36 1.63 -10.89 -6.86
N ILE A 37 1.88 -11.67 -5.80
CA ILE A 37 1.91 -11.15 -4.42
C ILE A 37 3.03 -10.12 -4.25
N ARG A 38 4.25 -10.40 -4.72
CA ARG A 38 5.39 -9.47 -4.63
C ARG A 38 5.11 -8.15 -5.34
N ALA A 39 4.50 -8.21 -6.52
CA ALA A 39 4.13 -7.02 -7.29
C ALA A 39 2.97 -6.23 -6.64
N GLY A 40 2.07 -6.93 -5.94
CA GLY A 40 0.91 -6.37 -5.24
C GLY A 40 1.13 -6.09 -3.74
N MET A 41 2.37 -6.05 -3.27
CA MET A 41 2.65 -5.80 -1.84
C MET A 41 2.13 -4.41 -1.42
N PRO A 42 1.57 -4.28 -0.20
CA PRO A 42 1.19 -2.98 0.34
C PRO A 42 2.43 -2.07 0.49
N PRO A 43 2.25 -0.75 0.45
CA PRO A 43 3.35 0.20 0.61
C PRO A 43 4.02 0.04 1.98
N THR A 44 5.35 -0.09 1.98
CA THR A 44 6.14 -0.31 3.20
C THR A 44 6.56 1.01 3.84
N LEU A 45 6.60 1.05 5.17
CA LEU A 45 7.16 2.16 5.95
C LEU A 45 8.61 1.89 6.39
N SER A 46 9.31 0.95 5.75
CA SER A 46 10.65 0.49 6.17
C SER A 46 11.73 1.58 6.20
N LYS A 47 11.54 2.67 5.45
CA LYS A 47 12.45 3.81 5.37
C LYS A 47 11.98 5.02 6.18
N VAL A 48 10.80 4.94 6.81
CA VAL A 48 10.25 6.03 7.60
C VAL A 48 10.91 6.01 8.98
N PRO A 49 11.45 7.15 9.47
CA PRO A 49 11.97 7.24 10.82
C PRO A 49 10.94 6.87 11.89
N ASP A 50 11.39 6.18 12.96
CA ASP A 50 10.56 5.70 14.07
C ASP A 50 9.53 6.71 14.60
N PRO A 51 9.85 8.02 14.78
CA PRO A 51 8.87 8.99 15.27
C PRO A 51 7.59 9.06 14.42
N PHE A 52 7.70 8.85 13.10
CA PHE A 52 6.59 8.95 12.16
C PHE A 52 5.91 7.61 11.90
N TYR A 53 6.60 6.49 12.17
CA TYR A 53 6.11 5.15 11.86
C TYR A 53 4.78 4.85 12.56
N ASP A 54 4.70 5.08 13.88
CA ASP A 54 3.53 4.76 14.70
C ASP A 54 2.26 5.47 14.25
N GLU A 55 2.38 6.65 13.66
CA GLU A 55 1.24 7.41 13.20
C GLU A 55 0.85 7.02 11.77
N LEU A 56 1.82 6.77 10.89
CA LEU A 56 1.53 6.31 9.53
C LEU A 56 0.98 4.90 9.48
N ILE A 57 1.45 3.98 10.35
CA ILE A 57 0.96 2.60 10.33
C ILE A 57 -0.54 2.52 10.61
N LYS A 58 -1.09 3.44 11.40
CA LYS A 58 -2.53 3.56 11.69
C LYS A 58 -3.37 3.74 10.41
N LEU A 59 -2.83 4.37 9.36
CA LEU A 59 -3.54 4.55 8.08
C LEU A 59 -3.86 3.22 7.40
N ASN A 60 -3.08 2.16 7.62
CA ASN A 60 -3.38 0.83 7.05
C ASN A 60 -4.73 0.27 7.50
N ALA A 61 -5.17 0.62 8.71
CA ALA A 61 -6.43 0.16 9.28
C ALA A 61 -7.63 1.07 8.91
N MET A 62 -7.39 2.22 8.28
CA MET A 62 -8.45 3.17 7.91
C MET A 62 -9.23 2.67 6.69
N GLY A 63 -10.51 3.03 6.61
CA GLY A 63 -11.35 2.78 5.44
C GLY A 63 -10.99 3.72 4.28
N ASP A 64 -11.39 3.35 3.07
CA ASP A 64 -11.04 4.09 1.84
C ASP A 64 -11.52 5.54 1.87
N ARG A 65 -12.72 5.80 2.41
CA ARG A 65 -13.26 7.16 2.54
C ARG A 65 -12.40 8.04 3.43
N ASP A 66 -11.90 7.51 4.55
CA ASP A 66 -11.04 8.28 5.46
C ASP A 66 -9.68 8.55 4.84
N LEU A 67 -9.13 7.56 4.11
CA LEU A 67 -7.89 7.73 3.36
C LEU A 67 -8.02 8.78 2.24
N MET A 68 -9.14 8.80 1.51
CA MET A 68 -9.42 9.84 0.51
C MET A 68 -9.42 11.22 1.16
N ARG A 69 -10.10 11.38 2.29
CA ARG A 69 -10.09 12.68 2.98
C ARG A 69 -8.71 13.08 3.49
N ILE A 70 -7.87 12.13 3.91
CA ILE A 70 -6.47 12.43 4.26
C ILE A 70 -5.71 12.87 3.02
N ALA A 71 -5.83 12.16 1.90
CA ALA A 71 -5.19 12.52 0.63
C ALA A 71 -5.60 13.93 0.15
N ASP A 72 -6.89 14.27 0.28
CA ASP A 72 -7.46 15.58 -0.03
C ASP A 72 -7.03 16.69 0.96
N GLY A 73 -6.36 16.34 2.06
CA GLY A 73 -5.98 17.29 3.12
C GLY A 73 -7.12 17.69 4.07
N ASN A 74 -8.26 17.01 4.01
CA ASN A 74 -9.52 17.36 4.69
C ASN A 74 -9.81 16.52 5.96
N TRP A 75 -8.80 15.86 6.57
CA TRP A 75 -9.01 14.95 7.71
C TRP A 75 -7.76 14.70 8.56
N PRO A 76 -7.94 14.61 9.90
CA PRO A 76 -7.49 15.61 10.86
C PRO A 76 -5.97 15.83 10.83
N ALA A 77 -5.59 17.04 11.23
CA ALA A 77 -4.19 17.37 11.45
C ALA A 77 -3.53 16.32 12.38
N PRO A 78 -2.24 16.03 12.16
CA PRO A 78 -1.56 14.97 12.91
C PRO A 78 -1.65 15.20 14.42
N GLU A 79 -1.72 14.10 15.17
CA GLU A 79 -1.83 14.14 16.64
C GLU A 79 -0.61 14.85 17.25
N LYS A 80 0.54 14.74 16.58
CA LYS A 80 1.79 15.42 16.94
C LYS A 80 2.15 16.48 15.90
N GLN A 81 2.45 17.68 16.39
CA GLN A 81 2.83 18.84 15.58
C GLN A 81 3.99 19.61 16.19
N ASP A 82 4.91 18.91 16.85
CA ASP A 82 6.15 19.54 17.30
C ASP A 82 7.03 19.93 16.10
N ASP A 83 8.15 20.60 16.38
CA ASP A 83 9.05 21.12 15.35
C ASP A 83 9.65 20.02 14.46
N LEU A 84 9.76 18.78 14.95
CA LEU A 84 10.22 17.65 14.15
C LEU A 84 9.18 17.29 13.06
N TYR A 85 7.90 17.23 13.43
CA TYR A 85 6.80 16.94 12.50
C TYR A 85 6.57 18.06 11.49
N ARG A 86 6.74 19.32 11.91
CA ARG A 86 6.68 20.47 10.98
C ARG A 86 7.83 20.47 9.99
N LYS A 87 9.07 20.26 10.47
CA LYS A 87 10.26 20.21 9.60
C LYS A 87 10.20 19.08 8.58
N ALA A 88 9.55 17.98 8.93
CA ALA A 88 9.40 16.81 8.06
C ALA A 88 8.21 16.93 7.08
N ASP A 89 7.44 18.02 7.12
CA ASP A 89 6.16 18.17 6.41
C ASP A 89 5.29 16.92 6.57
N PHE A 90 4.99 16.60 7.83
CA PHE A 90 4.32 15.35 8.15
C PHE A 90 2.90 15.26 7.59
N VAL A 91 2.26 16.40 7.28
CA VAL A 91 0.98 16.43 6.57
C VAL A 91 1.16 15.91 5.14
N ALA A 92 2.16 16.40 4.40
CA ALA A 92 2.47 15.86 3.08
C ALA A 92 2.79 14.36 3.14
N LEU A 93 3.58 13.93 4.13
CA LEU A 93 3.91 12.51 4.31
C LEU A 93 2.66 11.63 4.53
N ARG A 94 1.70 12.08 5.35
CA ARG A 94 0.42 11.39 5.55
C ARG A 94 -0.38 11.31 4.26
N ARG A 95 -0.44 12.39 3.48
CA ARG A 95 -1.14 12.45 2.18
C ARG A 95 -0.55 11.45 1.19
N THR A 96 0.77 11.47 1.01
CA THR A 96 1.48 10.56 0.10
C THR A 96 1.28 9.10 0.50
N TYR A 97 1.31 8.79 1.79
CA TYR A 97 1.08 7.43 2.26
C TYR A 97 -0.37 6.98 2.06
N ALA A 98 -1.35 7.85 2.32
CA ALA A 98 -2.76 7.57 2.05
C ALA A 98 -3.02 7.31 0.56
N LEU A 99 -2.46 8.11 -0.34
CA LEU A 99 -2.52 7.89 -1.80
C LEU A 99 -1.91 6.54 -2.19
N SER A 100 -0.78 6.16 -1.59
CA SER A 100 -0.14 4.87 -1.86
C SER A 100 -1.01 3.69 -1.41
N LEU A 101 -1.71 3.82 -0.28
CA LEU A 101 -2.67 2.81 0.20
C LEU A 101 -3.90 2.72 -0.71
N LEU A 102 -4.46 3.85 -1.13
CA LEU A 102 -5.59 3.90 -2.06
C LEU A 102 -5.25 3.23 -3.39
N LYS A 103 -4.07 3.52 -3.95
CA LYS A 103 -3.56 2.86 -5.15
C LYS A 103 -3.48 1.35 -4.97
N TRP A 104 -2.91 0.90 -3.85
CA TRP A 104 -2.78 -0.53 -3.54
C TRP A 104 -4.15 -1.21 -3.41
N ARG A 105 -5.17 -0.51 -2.91
CA ARG A 105 -6.55 -0.99 -2.80
C ARG A 105 -7.36 -0.92 -4.10
N GLY A 106 -6.73 -0.54 -5.21
CA GLY A 106 -7.36 -0.50 -6.53
C GLY A 106 -8.09 0.80 -6.85
N HIS A 107 -7.93 1.86 -6.05
CA HIS A 107 -8.47 3.18 -6.39
C HIS A 107 -7.59 3.86 -7.44
N PRO A 108 -8.20 4.51 -8.45
CA PRO A 108 -7.44 5.35 -9.37
C PRO A 108 -6.94 6.57 -8.59
N VAL A 109 -5.63 6.70 -8.46
CA VAL A 109 -4.99 7.94 -7.99
C VAL A 109 -4.46 8.67 -9.21
N SER A 110 -4.92 9.89 -9.43
CA SER A 110 -4.52 10.68 -10.58
C SER A 110 -3.05 11.12 -10.42
N PRO A 111 -2.19 10.99 -11.44
CA PRO A 111 -0.76 11.32 -11.33
C PRO A 111 -0.47 12.77 -10.93
N ASP A 112 -1.39 13.69 -11.22
CA ASP A 112 -1.28 15.12 -10.94
C ASP A 112 -1.25 15.46 -9.44
N GLU A 113 -1.75 14.59 -8.57
CA GLU A 113 -1.70 14.81 -7.11
C GLU A 113 -0.38 14.37 -6.47
N THR A 114 0.44 13.58 -7.18
CA THR A 114 1.73 13.08 -6.65
C THR A 114 2.91 14.02 -6.88
N MET A 115 2.72 15.10 -7.64
CA MET A 115 3.75 16.10 -7.89
C MET A 115 3.42 17.40 -7.17
N PHE A 116 3.88 17.50 -5.93
CA PHE A 116 4.14 18.75 -5.20
C PHE A 116 3.02 19.81 -5.24
N GLY A 117 2.20 19.83 -4.19
CA GLY A 117 1.47 21.02 -3.74
C GLY A 117 1.86 21.33 -2.31
#